data_AF-A0A380FIX8-F1
#
_entry.id   AF-A0A380FIX8-F1
#
_cell.length_a   1.000
_cell.length_b   1.000
_cell.length_c   1.000
_cell.angle_alpha   90.00
_cell.angle_beta   90.00
_cell.angle_gamma   90.00
#
_symmetry.space_group_name_H-M   'P 1'
#
loop_
_entity.id
_entity.type
_entity.pdbx_description
1 polymer ?
#
loop_
_entity_poly.entity_id
_entity_poly.type
_entity_poly.pdbx_seq_one_letter_code
_entity_poly.pdbx_strand_id
1 'polypeptide(L)'
;MREEVKALEQGIELEDGKTQPAIVKVKNQDKEKNSTLVEITITEGRNRQVRRMFEHFGHQVSKLQRIEFGPLNLKGLNAGEGRVLTPHEVKVIRQIAEHGK
;
A
#
# COMPACT_ATOMS: atom_id res chain seq x y z
N MET A 1 -14.64 -2.45 -10.32
CA MET A 1 -13.57 -2.78 -9.36
C MET A 1 -13.06 -4.22 -9.35
N ARG A 2 -13.87 -5.28 -9.54
CA ARG A 2 -13.33 -6.67 -9.48
C ARG A 2 -12.26 -6.95 -10.56
N GLU A 3 -12.43 -6.42 -11.76
CA GLU A 3 -11.46 -6.56 -12.85
C GLU A 3 -10.22 -5.68 -12.62
N GLU A 4 -10.41 -4.46 -12.15
CA GLU A 4 -9.33 -3.53 -11.76
C GLU A 4 -8.43 -4.13 -10.67
N VAL A 5 -9.02 -4.80 -9.66
CA VAL A 5 -8.28 -5.52 -8.62
C VAL A 5 -7.37 -6.58 -9.23
N LYS A 6 -7.89 -7.42 -10.13
CA LYS A 6 -7.07 -8.45 -10.81
C LYS A 6 -5.94 -7.83 -11.63
N ALA A 7 -6.18 -6.71 -12.29
CA ALA A 7 -5.16 -6.02 -13.06
C ALA A 7 -4.04 -5.48 -12.15
N LEU A 8 -4.39 -4.85 -11.02
CA LEU A 8 -3.42 -4.42 -10.02
C LEU A 8 -2.62 -5.60 -9.44
N GLU A 9 -3.26 -6.74 -9.21
CA GLU A 9 -2.62 -7.98 -8.74
C GLU A 9 -1.67 -8.60 -9.78
N GLN A 10 -1.83 -8.30 -11.07
CA GLN A 10 -0.93 -8.76 -12.14
C GLN A 10 0.14 -7.73 -12.51
N GLY A 11 0.03 -6.52 -11.96
CA GLY A 11 0.81 -5.35 -12.35
C GLY A 11 0.26 -4.68 -13.62
N ILE A 12 0.29 -3.36 -13.63
CA ILE A 12 -0.25 -2.51 -14.71
C ILE A 12 0.84 -1.66 -15.34
N GLU A 13 0.62 -1.23 -16.58
CA GLU A 13 1.56 -0.35 -17.27
C GLU A 13 1.34 1.11 -16.84
N LEU A 14 2.39 1.74 -16.31
CA LEU A 14 2.46 3.17 -16.03
C LEU A 14 3.51 3.82 -16.95
N GLU A 15 3.57 5.15 -16.96
CA GLU A 15 4.49 5.93 -17.81
C GLU A 15 5.98 5.53 -17.65
N ASP A 16 6.38 5.17 -16.43
CA ASP A 16 7.73 4.75 -16.07
C ASP A 16 7.93 3.22 -16.16
N GLY A 17 6.98 2.49 -16.79
CA GLY A 17 6.99 1.04 -16.98
C GLY A 17 6.02 0.23 -16.09
N LYS A 18 5.91 -1.07 -16.35
CA LYS A 18 5.04 -2.01 -15.61
C LYS A 18 5.30 -2.03 -14.10
N THR A 19 4.25 -1.97 -13.29
CA THR A 19 4.35 -2.16 -11.84
C THR A 19 4.57 -3.62 -11.48
N GLN A 20 5.19 -3.87 -10.32
CA GLN A 20 5.14 -5.17 -9.70
C GLN A 20 3.69 -5.53 -9.29
N PRO A 21 3.38 -6.84 -9.19
CA PRO A 21 2.15 -7.33 -8.58
C PRO A 21 1.86 -6.70 -7.22
N ALA A 22 0.64 -6.23 -7.02
CA ALA A 22 0.17 -5.73 -5.72
C ALA A 22 -0.75 -6.76 -5.04
N ILE A 23 -0.86 -6.70 -3.71
CA ILE A 23 -1.93 -7.38 -2.99
C ILE A 23 -3.02 -6.36 -2.71
N VAL A 24 -4.26 -6.63 -3.13
CA VAL A 24 -5.36 -5.66 -3.05
C VAL A 24 -6.55 -6.28 -2.31
N LYS A 25 -7.07 -5.56 -1.31
CA LYS A 25 -8.25 -5.97 -0.55
C LYS A 25 -9.24 -4.81 -0.48
N VAL A 26 -10.44 -5.03 -1.01
CA VAL A 26 -11.56 -4.08 -0.85
C VAL A 26 -12.14 -4.29 0.54
N LYS A 27 -12.04 -3.27 1.41
CA LYS A 27 -12.48 -3.34 2.81
C LYS A 27 -13.91 -2.86 2.99
N ASN A 28 -14.29 -1.79 2.30
CA ASN A 28 -15.63 -1.21 2.40
C ASN A 28 -15.98 -0.46 1.11
N GLN A 29 -17.26 -0.49 0.74
CA GLN A 29 -17.80 0.26 -0.39
C GLN A 29 -18.99 1.09 0.11
N ASP A 30 -18.82 2.40 0.17
CA ASP A 30 -19.87 3.34 0.55
C ASP A 30 -20.50 3.91 -0.73
N LYS A 31 -21.69 3.40 -1.07
CA LYS A 31 -22.43 3.82 -2.27
C LYS A 31 -22.99 5.23 -2.15
N GLU A 32 -23.36 5.66 -0.95
CA GLU A 32 -23.94 6.99 -0.72
C GLU A 32 -22.89 8.08 -0.95
N LYS A 33 -21.65 7.83 -0.51
CA LYS A 33 -20.53 8.75 -0.69
C LYS A 33 -19.73 8.50 -1.97
N ASN A 34 -20.15 7.52 -2.77
CA ASN A 34 -19.43 7.06 -3.96
C ASN A 34 -17.92 6.83 -3.68
N SER A 35 -17.61 6.12 -2.59
CA SER A 35 -16.23 5.93 -2.14
C SER A 35 -15.95 4.47 -1.78
N THR A 36 -14.72 4.03 -2.03
CA THR A 36 -14.28 2.67 -1.70
C THR A 36 -13.02 2.73 -0.86
N LEU A 37 -13.01 2.02 0.27
CA LEU A 37 -11.83 1.81 1.08
C LEU A 37 -11.08 0.58 0.58
N VAL A 38 -9.85 0.79 0.13
CA VAL A 38 -8.96 -0.27 -0.36
C VAL A 38 -7.71 -0.33 0.50
N GLU A 39 -7.34 -1.54 0.89
CA GLU A 39 -6.01 -1.85 1.43
C GLU A 39 -5.17 -2.40 0.28
N ILE A 40 -4.02 -1.77 0.02
CA ILE A 40 -3.10 -2.16 -1.05
C ILE A 40 -1.70 -2.30 -0.47
N THR A 41 -1.06 -3.42 -0.76
CA THR A 41 0.34 -3.69 -0.42
C THR A 41 1.16 -3.77 -1.69
N ILE A 42 2.24 -2.99 -1.73
CA ILE A 42 3.21 -2.95 -2.84
C ILE A 42 4.62 -3.19 -2.27
N THR A 43 5.47 -3.80 -3.09
CA THR A 43 6.88 -4.11 -2.77
C THR A 43 7.87 -3.15 -3.42
N GLU A 44 7.37 -2.16 -4.14
CA GLU A 44 8.13 -1.06 -4.74
C GLU A 44 7.58 0.30 -4.28
N GLY A 45 8.35 1.37 -4.51
CA GLY A 45 8.06 2.70 -3.97
C GLY A 45 8.26 3.82 -4.99
N ARG A 46 7.66 3.70 -6.18
CA ARG A 46 7.80 4.72 -7.23
C ARG A 46 7.02 6.00 -6.85
N ASN A 47 7.40 7.14 -7.45
CA ASN A 47 6.76 8.42 -7.12
C ASN A 47 5.23 8.33 -7.34
N ARG A 48 4.47 8.70 -6.30
CA ARG A 48 2.99 8.69 -6.30
C ARG A 48 2.36 7.39 -6.79
N GLN A 49 3.06 6.26 -6.69
CA GLN A 49 2.69 5.01 -7.36
C GLN A 49 1.24 4.59 -7.11
N VAL A 50 0.81 4.49 -5.85
CA VAL A 50 -0.57 4.09 -5.51
C VAL A 50 -1.60 5.02 -6.15
N ARG A 51 -1.34 6.34 -6.18
CA ARG A 51 -2.26 7.31 -6.79
C ARG A 51 -2.34 7.09 -8.30
N ARG A 52 -1.19 6.95 -8.97
CA ARG A 52 -1.11 6.68 -10.41
C ARG A 52 -1.78 5.35 -10.79
N MET A 53 -1.65 4.34 -9.94
CA MET A 53 -2.28 3.03 -10.16
C MET A 53 -3.82 3.11 -10.15
N PHE A 54 -4.41 3.92 -9.27
CA PHE A 54 -5.87 4.13 -9.26
C PHE A 54 -6.32 5.14 -10.33
N GLU A 55 -5.52 6.19 -10.59
CA GLU A 55 -5.77 7.17 -11.66
C GLU A 55 -5.81 6.51 -13.04
N HIS A 56 -5.02 5.44 -13.27
CA HIS A 56 -5.07 4.61 -14.49
C HIS A 56 -6.48 4.08 -14.81
N PHE A 57 -7.30 3.80 -13.79
CA PHE A 57 -8.68 3.34 -13.95
C PHE A 57 -9.71 4.48 -13.82
N GLY A 58 -9.27 5.73 -13.77
CA GLY A 58 -10.13 6.90 -13.59
C GLY A 58 -10.55 7.16 -12.13
N HIS A 59 -9.93 6.50 -11.15
CA HIS A 59 -10.26 6.69 -9.73
C HIS A 59 -9.34 7.71 -9.07
N GLN A 60 -9.92 8.75 -8.47
CA GLN A 60 -9.17 9.72 -7.68
C GLN A 60 -8.99 9.23 -6.23
N VAL A 61 -7.75 9.15 -5.77
CA VAL A 61 -7.44 8.80 -4.37
C VAL A 61 -7.64 10.02 -3.46
N SER A 62 -8.76 10.09 -2.75
CA SER A 62 -9.08 11.19 -1.83
C SER A 62 -8.25 11.16 -0.54
N LYS A 63 -8.00 9.97 0.01
CA LYS A 63 -7.17 9.77 1.22
C LYS A 63 -6.19 8.62 0.99
N LEU A 64 -4.93 8.82 1.37
CA LEU A 64 -3.90 7.79 1.33
C LEU A 64 -3.12 7.82 2.63
N GLN A 65 -3.05 6.68 3.30
CA GLN A 65 -2.30 6.51 4.54
C GLN A 65 -1.54 5.19 4.49
N ARG A 66 -0.24 5.23 4.77
CA ARG A 66 0.56 4.03 4.96
C ARG A 66 0.38 3.54 6.39
N ILE A 67 -0.27 2.39 6.55
CA ILE A 67 -0.59 1.81 7.86
C ILE A 67 0.42 0.74 8.30
N GLU A 68 1.18 0.19 7.36
CA GLU A 68 2.16 -0.87 7.56
C GLU A 68 3.40 -0.65 6.68
N PHE A 69 4.56 -1.07 7.16
CA PHE A 69 5.82 -1.12 6.43
C PHE A 69 6.65 -2.31 6.91
N GLY A 70 6.73 -3.35 6.07
CA GLY A 70 7.32 -4.63 6.48
C GLY A 70 6.63 -5.15 7.75
N PRO A 71 7.37 -5.49 8.81
CA PRO A 71 6.78 -6.00 10.06
C PRO A 71 6.22 -4.89 10.98
N LEU A 72 6.35 -3.61 10.61
CA LEU A 72 5.94 -2.48 11.45
C LEU A 72 4.55 -1.98 11.08
N ASN A 73 3.73 -1.65 12.08
CA ASN A 73 2.43 -1.02 11.90
C ASN A 73 2.24 0.17 12.85
N LEU A 74 1.15 0.92 12.63
CA LEU A 74 0.81 2.13 13.40
C LEU A 74 0.10 1.84 14.74
N LYS A 75 -0.01 0.59 15.18
CA LYS A 75 -0.77 0.26 16.39
C LYS A 75 -0.15 0.92 17.63
N GLY A 76 -0.98 1.65 18.37
CA GLY A 76 -0.55 2.34 19.60
C GLY A 76 0.18 3.66 19.38
N LEU A 77 0.13 4.24 18.18
CA LEU A 77 0.67 5.57 17.89
C LEU A 77 -0.45 6.49 17.38
N ASN A 78 -0.48 7.72 17.91
CA ASN A 78 -1.32 8.79 17.38
C ASN A 78 -0.63 9.53 16.22
N ALA A 79 -1.39 10.37 15.53
CA ALA A 79 -0.84 11.22 14.47
C ALA A 79 0.22 12.17 15.04
N GLY A 80 1.40 12.18 14.43
CA GLY A 80 2.54 13.00 14.85
C GLY A 80 3.43 12.34 15.90
N GLU A 81 3.03 11.21 16.48
CA GLU A 81 3.85 10.47 17.42
C GLU A 81 4.88 9.59 16.71
N GLY A 82 6.00 9.36 17.41
CA GLY A 82 7.00 8.37 17.05
C GLY A 82 7.44 7.61 18.29
N ARG A 83 7.92 6.38 18.10
CA ARG A 83 8.53 5.59 19.16
C ARG A 83 9.81 4.94 18.70
N VAL A 84 10.66 4.60 19.66
CA VAL A 84 11.82 3.75 19.40
C VAL A 84 11.35 2.32 19.11
N LEU A 85 12.00 1.68 18.14
CA LEU A 85 11.77 0.28 17.83
C LEU A 85 12.30 -0.61 18.95
N THR A 86 11.60 -1.70 19.23
CA THR A 86 12.08 -2.70 20.17
C THR A 86 13.30 -3.44 19.59
N PRO A 87 14.18 -4.02 20.41
CA PRO A 87 15.30 -4.81 19.92
C PRO A 87 14.89 -5.96 18.99
N HIS A 88 13.71 -6.54 19.21
CA HIS A 88 13.15 -7.58 18.34
C HIS A 88 12.79 -7.02 16.96
N GLU A 89 12.07 -5.90 16.89
CA GLU A 89 11.72 -5.25 15.62
C GLU A 89 12.96 -4.86 14.81
N VAL A 90 13.98 -4.31 15.48
CA VAL A 90 15.27 -3.98 14.84
C VAL A 90 15.93 -5.23 14.25
N LYS A 91 15.95 -6.34 15.00
CA LYS A 91 16.51 -7.61 14.53
C LYS A 91 15.75 -8.11 13.29
N VAL A 92 14.43 -8.11 13.31
CA VAL A 92 13.60 -8.57 12.19
C VAL A 92 13.83 -7.71 10.95
N ILE A 93 13.85 -6.38 11.08
CA ILE A 93 14.09 -5.47 9.94
C ILE A 93 15.48 -5.68 9.34
N ARG A 94 16.51 -5.88 10.17
CA ARG A 94 17.86 -6.20 9.69
C ARG A 94 17.89 -7.52 8.91
N GLN A 95 17.23 -8.56 9.44
CA GLN A 95 17.16 -9.85 8.75
C GLN A 95 16.47 -9.74 7.38
N ILE A 96 15.36 -9.00 7.29
CA ILE A 96 14.65 -8.74 6.03
C ILE A 96 15.55 -8.00 5.04
N ALA A 97 16.25 -6.95 5.49
CA ALA A 97 17.13 -6.15 4.65
C ALA A 97 18.33 -6.94 4.11
N GLU A 98 18.90 -7.85 4.92
CA GLU A 98 20.05 -8.67 4.53
C GLU A 98 19.68 -9.84 3.61
N HIS A 99 18.51 -10.45 3.81
CA HIS A 99 18.16 -11.74 3.19
C HIS A 99 17.04 -11.65 2.15
N GLY A 100 16.45 -10.46 1.94
CA GLY A 100 15.50 -10.21 0.85
C GLY A 100 14.24 -11.09 0.90
N LYS A 101 13.58 -11.13 2.06
CA LYS A 101 12.23 -11.71 2.21
C LYS A 101 11.36 -10.83 3.08
#